data_AF-A0A9Q1CUC5-F1
#
_entry.id   AF-A0A9Q1CUC5-F1
#
_cell.length_a   1.000
_cell.length_b   1.000
_cell.length_c   1.000
_cell.angle_alpha   90.00
_cell.angle_beta   90.00
_cell.angle_gamma   90.00
#
_symmetry.space_group_name_H-M   'P 1'
#
loop_
_entity.id
_entity.type
_entity.pdbx_description
1 polymer ?
#
loop_
_entity_poly.entity_id
_entity_poly.type
_entity_poly.pdbx_seq_one_letter_code
_entity_poly.pdbx_strand_id
1 'polypeptide(L)'
;MQSLKRSAQAAVENSERIFTEMIRSIERRCSEVKELIRDQEKAEVSRAEGLLERLEQEIAELRRRDAELEQLSHTEDHIHFLQTSKSLCVPPGPGDLPSITVSPHISFEAVRKCVSELKERLEDVCKGEMSKISRADSAVGVHGCFTEGETCPLCMEPFSEEAEADVYSCHLCSLSGEICRKTGSPVSSVSTSTQSAGRPARGTDDTFNILFSFYID
;
A
#
# COMPACT_ATOMS: atom_id res chain seq x y z
N MET A 1 7.60 34.61 20.34
CA MET A 1 7.79 34.49 18.87
C MET A 1 8.88 33.48 18.47
N GLN A 2 10.14 33.66 18.90
CA GLN A 2 11.24 32.75 18.52
C GLN A 2 11.08 31.31 19.07
N SER A 3 10.56 31.16 20.30
CA SER A 3 10.23 29.85 20.88
C SER A 3 9.19 29.08 20.07
N LEU A 4 8.10 29.75 19.67
CA LEU A 4 7.06 29.18 18.82
C LEU A 4 7.62 28.71 17.46
N LYS A 5 8.44 29.54 16.81
CA LYS A 5 9.10 29.17 15.54
C LYS A 5 9.98 27.92 15.68
N ARG A 6 10.79 27.84 16.74
CA ARG A 6 11.63 26.67 17.03
C ARG A 6 10.79 25.42 17.30
N SER A 7 9.68 25.56 18.04
CA SER A 7 8.78 24.46 18.33
C SER A 7 8.08 23.93 17.08
N ALA A 8 7.60 24.82 16.20
CA ALA A 8 6.99 24.45 14.93
C ALA A 8 8.00 23.73 14.02
N GLN A 9 9.21 24.26 13.91
CA GLN A 9 10.28 23.63 13.13
C GLN A 9 10.62 22.22 13.64
N ALA A 10 10.74 22.05 14.97
CA ALA A 10 10.99 20.74 15.56
C ALA A 10 9.84 19.74 15.31
N ALA A 11 8.59 20.22 15.31
CA ALA A 11 7.43 19.38 14.98
C ALA A 11 7.45 18.94 13.52
N VAL A 12 7.82 19.83 12.59
CA VAL A 12 7.99 19.50 11.16
C VAL A 12 9.08 18.45 10.99
N GLU A 13 10.29 18.69 11.49
CA GLU A 13 11.43 17.76 11.36
C GLU A 13 11.11 16.38 11.95
N ASN A 14 10.43 16.35 13.10
CA ASN A 14 10.01 15.08 13.70
C ASN A 14 8.96 14.35 12.84
N SER A 15 8.00 15.09 12.28
CA SER A 15 6.98 14.50 11.39
C SER A 15 7.61 13.94 10.10
N GLU A 16 8.54 14.66 9.49
CA GLU A 16 9.27 14.22 8.30
C GLU A 16 10.05 12.94 8.57
N ARG A 17 10.74 12.87 9.72
CA ARG A 17 11.46 11.65 10.14
C ARG A 17 10.51 10.46 10.26
N ILE A 18 9.36 10.64 10.92
CA ILE A 18 8.35 9.58 11.12
C ILE A 18 7.80 9.11 9.77
N PHE A 19 7.42 10.03 8.86
CA PHE A 19 6.96 9.67 7.52
C PHE A 19 8.03 8.93 6.72
N THR A 20 9.28 9.35 6.82
CA THR A 20 10.39 8.66 6.15
C THR A 20 10.57 7.22 6.66
N GLU A 21 10.47 6.99 7.97
CA GLU A 21 10.52 5.65 8.56
C GLU A 21 9.35 4.77 8.11
N MET A 22 8.15 5.33 8.01
CA MET A 22 6.96 4.63 7.50
C MET A 22 7.12 4.24 6.04
N ILE A 23 7.59 5.16 5.17
CA ILE A 23 7.85 4.88 3.75
C ILE A 23 8.83 3.71 3.62
N ARG A 24 9.98 3.76 4.31
CA ARG A 24 10.96 2.66 4.30
C ARG A 24 10.37 1.33 4.78
N SER A 25 9.44 1.38 5.74
CA SER A 25 8.75 0.18 6.20
C SER A 25 7.84 -0.41 5.13
N ILE A 26 7.08 0.44 4.43
CA ILE A 26 6.20 0.03 3.32
C ILE A 26 7.04 -0.55 2.18
N GLU A 27 8.14 0.11 1.79
CA GLU A 27 9.06 -0.40 0.75
C GLU A 27 9.61 -1.79 1.10
N ARG A 28 9.99 -2.01 2.37
CA ARG A 28 10.44 -3.32 2.84
C ARG A 28 9.35 -4.37 2.69
N ARG A 29 8.11 -4.08 3.12
CA ARG A 29 6.98 -4.99 2.98
C ARG A 29 6.64 -5.28 1.51
N CYS A 30 6.74 -4.28 0.63
CA CYS A 30 6.59 -4.49 -0.81
C CYS A 30 7.63 -5.47 -1.36
N SER A 31 8.88 -5.38 -0.90
CA SER A 31 9.92 -6.34 -1.27
C SER A 31 9.64 -7.75 -0.75
N GLU A 32 9.20 -7.88 0.51
CA GLU A 32 8.80 -9.18 1.09
C GLU A 32 7.68 -9.86 0.28
N VAL A 33 6.64 -9.12 -0.09
CA VAL A 33 5.54 -9.66 -0.93
C VAL A 33 6.04 -10.10 -2.30
N LYS A 34 6.95 -9.34 -2.93
CA LYS A 34 7.56 -9.70 -4.21
C LYS A 34 8.36 -10.99 -4.12
N GLU A 35 9.18 -11.16 -3.07
CA GLU A 35 9.93 -12.41 -2.89
C GLU A 35 9.01 -13.60 -2.65
N LEU A 36 7.95 -13.45 -1.83
CA LEU A 36 6.98 -14.53 -1.63
C LEU A 36 6.33 -15.00 -2.93
N ILE A 37 6.01 -14.08 -3.84
CA ILE A 37 5.45 -14.42 -5.16
C ILE A 37 6.49 -15.17 -6.00
N ARG A 38 7.73 -14.66 -6.07
CA ARG A 38 8.82 -15.29 -6.85
C ARG A 38 9.20 -16.67 -6.33
N ASP A 39 9.29 -16.83 -5.01
CA ASP A 39 9.61 -18.11 -4.39
C ASP A 39 8.53 -19.15 -4.69
N GLN A 40 7.26 -18.75 -4.61
CA GLN A 40 6.13 -19.63 -4.95
C GLN A 40 6.13 -19.98 -6.44
N GLU A 41 6.32 -19.00 -7.33
CA GLU A 41 6.45 -19.23 -8.77
C GLU A 41 7.56 -20.24 -9.07
N LYS A 42 8.76 -20.00 -8.54
CA LYS A 42 9.92 -20.88 -8.73
C LYS A 42 9.65 -22.29 -8.22
N ALA A 43 9.07 -22.43 -7.03
CA ALA A 43 8.76 -23.74 -6.46
C ALA A 43 7.77 -24.53 -7.34
N GLU A 44 6.74 -23.86 -7.86
CA GLU A 44 5.74 -24.48 -8.73
C GLU A 44 6.30 -24.83 -10.11
N VAL A 45 7.13 -23.96 -10.69
CA VAL A 45 7.84 -24.22 -11.97
C VAL A 45 8.78 -25.42 -11.82
N SER A 46 9.63 -25.44 -10.80
CA SER A 46 10.55 -26.57 -10.56
C SER A 46 9.80 -27.88 -10.31
N ARG A 47 8.62 -27.84 -9.66
CA ARG A 47 7.77 -29.02 -9.50
C ARG A 47 7.24 -29.51 -10.84
N ALA A 48 6.82 -28.60 -11.72
CA ALA A 48 6.32 -28.93 -13.06
C ALA A 48 7.44 -29.49 -13.95
N GLU A 49 8.64 -28.90 -13.93
CA GLU A 49 9.81 -29.37 -14.67
C GLU A 49 10.21 -30.79 -14.24
N GLY A 50 10.27 -31.07 -12.93
CA GLY A 50 10.56 -32.41 -12.43
C GLY A 50 9.48 -33.46 -12.75
N LEU A 51 8.22 -33.04 -12.92
CA LEU A 51 7.16 -33.91 -13.44
C LEU A 51 7.37 -34.19 -14.93
N LEU A 52 7.70 -33.17 -15.72
CA LEU A 52 7.96 -33.30 -17.15
C LEU A 52 9.13 -34.24 -17.44
N GLU A 53 10.27 -34.06 -16.76
CA GLU A 53 11.47 -34.89 -16.95
C GLU A 53 11.17 -36.38 -16.69
N ARG A 54 10.41 -36.69 -15.64
CA ARG A 54 10.01 -38.07 -15.33
C ARG A 54 9.09 -38.66 -16.40
N LEU A 55 8.14 -37.88 -16.92
CA LEU A 55 7.26 -38.32 -18.01
C LEU A 55 8.06 -38.57 -19.31
N GLU A 56 9.05 -37.73 -19.60
CA GLU A 56 9.93 -37.93 -20.75
C GLU A 56 10.77 -39.21 -20.64
N GLN A 57 11.29 -39.50 -19.44
CA GLN A 57 12.00 -40.75 -19.15
C GLN A 57 11.08 -41.96 -19.32
N GLU A 58 9.84 -41.91 -18.80
CA GLU A 58 8.87 -43.00 -18.95
C GLU A 58 8.50 -43.24 -20.41
N ILE A 59 8.28 -42.18 -21.20
CA ILE A 59 8.04 -42.27 -22.65
C ILE A 59 9.25 -42.91 -23.35
N ALA A 60 10.48 -42.54 -22.98
CA ALA A 60 11.69 -43.11 -23.57
C ALA A 60 11.83 -44.60 -23.24
N GLU A 61 11.55 -45.00 -22.00
CA GLU A 61 11.56 -46.42 -21.60
C GLU A 61 10.47 -47.23 -22.27
N LEU A 62 9.27 -46.68 -22.40
CA LEU A 62 8.16 -47.29 -23.14
C LEU A 62 8.53 -47.51 -24.59
N ARG A 63 9.08 -46.49 -25.27
CA ARG A 63 9.55 -46.60 -26.66
C ARG A 63 10.65 -47.63 -26.83
N ARG A 64 11.59 -47.71 -25.88
CA ARG A 64 12.64 -48.74 -25.88
C ARG A 64 12.05 -50.14 -25.80
N ARG A 65 11.15 -50.38 -24.84
CA ARG A 65 10.49 -51.69 -24.68
C ARG A 65 9.62 -52.06 -25.88
N ASP A 66 8.92 -51.10 -26.46
CA ASP A 66 8.12 -51.29 -27.66
C ASP A 66 8.99 -51.75 -28.84
N ALA A 67 10.16 -51.12 -29.04
CA ALA A 67 11.13 -51.56 -30.05
C ALA A 67 11.72 -52.95 -29.77
N GLU A 68 12.01 -53.28 -28.50
CA GLU A 68 12.48 -54.61 -28.08
C GLU A 68 11.41 -55.69 -28.33
N LEU A 69 10.13 -55.38 -28.07
CA LEU A 69 9.00 -56.27 -28.34
C LEU A 69 8.79 -56.49 -29.84
N GLU A 70 8.88 -55.42 -30.64
CA GLU A 70 8.79 -55.51 -32.10
C GLU A 70 9.90 -56.43 -32.65
N GLN A 71 11.15 -56.26 -32.22
CA GLN A 71 12.26 -57.14 -32.60
C GLN A 71 12.04 -58.58 -32.15
N LEU A 72 11.55 -58.80 -30.93
CA LEU A 72 11.28 -60.14 -30.41
C LEU A 72 10.17 -60.85 -31.20
N SER A 73 9.20 -60.11 -31.74
CA SER A 73 8.10 -60.67 -32.54
C SER A 73 8.58 -61.30 -33.86
N HIS A 74 9.70 -60.81 -34.41
CA HIS A 74 10.32 -61.31 -35.64
C HIS A 74 11.37 -62.41 -35.39
N THR A 75 11.56 -62.85 -34.14
CA THR A 75 12.56 -63.89 -33.82
C THR A 75 12.05 -65.30 -34.12
N GLU A 76 12.88 -66.14 -34.74
CA GLU A 76 12.59 -67.58 -34.95
C GLU A 76 13.08 -68.45 -33.76
N ASP A 77 13.87 -67.90 -32.85
CA ASP A 77 14.34 -68.61 -31.64
C ASP A 77 13.25 -68.61 -30.55
N HIS A 78 12.50 -69.70 -30.49
CA HIS A 78 11.41 -69.88 -29.52
C HIS A 78 11.88 -69.94 -28.06
N ILE A 79 13.14 -70.34 -27.79
CA ILE A 79 13.68 -70.37 -26.42
C ILE A 79 13.96 -68.93 -25.98
N HIS A 80 14.64 -68.14 -26.83
CA HIS A 80 14.88 -66.72 -26.60
C HIS A 80 13.57 -65.94 -26.45
N PHE A 81 12.57 -66.21 -27.30
CA PHE A 81 11.23 -65.63 -27.19
C PHE A 81 10.61 -65.85 -25.80
N LEU A 82 10.61 -67.10 -25.31
CA LEU A 82 10.01 -67.45 -24.02
C LEU A 82 10.76 -66.85 -22.82
N GLN A 83 12.07 -66.64 -22.93
CA GLN A 83 12.88 -66.02 -21.87
C GLN A 83 12.65 -64.51 -21.82
N THR A 84 12.74 -63.83 -22.97
CA THR A 84 12.69 -62.37 -23.07
C THR A 84 11.28 -61.80 -22.96
N SER A 85 10.26 -62.53 -23.41
CA SER A 85 8.85 -62.11 -23.24
C SER A 85 8.43 -62.00 -21.78
N LYS A 86 8.93 -62.89 -20.91
CA LYS A 86 8.67 -62.86 -19.47
C LYS A 86 9.24 -61.62 -18.78
N SER A 87 10.43 -61.17 -19.18
CA SER A 87 11.04 -59.96 -18.61
C SER A 87 10.35 -58.68 -19.09
N LEU A 88 9.89 -58.65 -20.35
CA LEU A 88 9.24 -57.48 -20.95
C LEU A 88 7.77 -57.31 -20.57
N CYS A 89 7.08 -58.41 -20.21
CA CYS A 89 5.68 -58.39 -19.75
C CYS A 89 5.50 -57.79 -18.36
N VAL A 90 6.57 -57.59 -17.59
CA VAL A 90 6.50 -56.87 -16.32
C VAL A 90 6.48 -55.37 -16.66
N PRO A 91 5.39 -54.64 -16.40
CA PRO A 91 5.40 -53.20 -16.54
C PRO A 91 6.49 -52.65 -15.62
N PRO A 92 7.20 -51.57 -16.00
CA PRO A 92 7.90 -50.75 -15.03
C PRO A 92 6.88 -50.48 -13.93
N GLY A 93 7.18 -50.90 -12.70
CA GLY A 93 6.28 -50.64 -11.59
C GLY A 93 5.95 -49.15 -11.58
N PRO A 94 4.74 -48.76 -11.13
CA PRO A 94 4.43 -47.34 -11.02
C PRO A 94 5.46 -46.75 -10.05
N GLY A 95 6.51 -46.14 -10.60
CA GLY A 95 7.60 -45.61 -9.81
C GLY A 95 7.03 -44.42 -9.08
N ASP A 96 6.67 -44.62 -7.81
CA ASP A 96 6.20 -43.61 -6.86
C ASP A 96 5.53 -42.41 -7.52
N LEU A 97 4.48 -42.65 -8.32
CA LEU A 97 3.70 -41.59 -8.93
C LEU A 97 2.67 -41.15 -7.87
N PRO A 98 2.90 -40.07 -7.11
CA PRO A 98 1.77 -39.43 -6.45
C PRO A 98 0.77 -39.08 -7.55
N SER A 99 -0.52 -39.32 -7.31
CA SER A 99 -1.56 -38.95 -8.27
C SER A 99 -1.27 -37.52 -8.74
N ILE A 100 -0.95 -37.36 -10.03
CA ILE A 100 -0.58 -36.07 -10.62
C ILE A 100 -1.81 -35.18 -10.50
N THR A 101 -1.91 -34.50 -9.37
CA THR A 101 -2.96 -33.54 -9.11
C THR A 101 -2.44 -32.26 -9.72
N VAL A 102 -2.65 -32.12 -11.03
CA VAL A 102 -2.44 -30.84 -11.71
C VAL A 102 -3.43 -29.89 -11.06
N SER A 103 -2.96 -29.07 -10.11
CA SER A 103 -3.75 -27.97 -9.58
C SER A 103 -3.97 -27.00 -10.73
N PRO A 104 -5.18 -26.88 -11.32
CA PRO A 104 -5.37 -26.10 -12.54
C PRO A 104 -5.35 -24.59 -12.28
N HIS A 105 -5.24 -24.19 -11.02
CA HIS A 105 -5.39 -22.80 -10.59
C HIS A 105 -4.26 -22.40 -9.63
N ILE A 106 -3.04 -22.34 -10.16
CA ILE A 106 -1.99 -21.52 -9.52
C ILE A 106 -2.28 -20.09 -9.93
N SER A 107 -3.10 -19.39 -9.12
CA SER A 107 -3.41 -17.98 -9.33
C SER A 107 -2.96 -17.15 -8.14
N PHE A 108 -2.36 -16.00 -8.39
CA PHE A 108 -2.00 -15.03 -7.36
C PHE A 108 -3.16 -14.07 -7.04
N GLU A 109 -4.40 -14.44 -7.37
CA GLU A 109 -5.58 -13.60 -7.14
C GLU A 109 -5.80 -13.34 -5.66
N ALA A 110 -5.61 -14.36 -4.81
CA ALA A 110 -5.69 -14.20 -3.37
C ALA A 110 -4.65 -13.19 -2.84
N VAL A 111 -3.42 -13.25 -3.35
CA VAL A 111 -2.35 -12.30 -2.97
C VAL A 111 -2.73 -10.88 -3.38
N ARG A 112 -3.17 -10.69 -4.63
CA ARG A 112 -3.62 -9.40 -5.15
C ARG A 112 -4.80 -8.83 -4.34
N LYS A 113 -5.74 -9.69 -3.93
CA LYS A 113 -6.86 -9.31 -3.06
C LYS A 113 -6.36 -8.85 -1.69
N CYS A 114 -5.50 -9.61 -1.02
CA CYS A 114 -4.92 -9.24 0.27
C CYS A 114 -4.15 -7.91 0.20
N VAL A 115 -3.39 -7.66 -0.87
CA VAL A 115 -2.68 -6.39 -1.08
C VAL A 115 -3.67 -5.23 -1.30
N SER A 116 -4.78 -5.47 -1.99
CA SER A 116 -5.84 -4.47 -2.20
C SER A 116 -6.53 -4.12 -0.87
N GLU A 117 -6.87 -5.12 -0.06
CA GLU A 117 -7.44 -4.91 1.27
C GLU A 117 -6.47 -4.18 2.21
N LEU A 118 -5.17 -4.48 2.12
CA LEU A 118 -4.14 -3.75 2.86
C LEU A 118 -4.10 -2.28 2.47
N LYS A 119 -4.17 -1.97 1.18
CA LYS A 119 -4.22 -0.60 0.66
C LYS A 119 -5.43 0.16 1.23
N GLU A 120 -6.62 -0.42 1.14
CA GLU A 120 -7.85 0.20 1.66
C GLU A 120 -7.75 0.51 3.15
N ARG A 121 -7.26 -0.44 3.95
CA ARG A 121 -7.05 -0.24 5.39
C ARG A 121 -6.03 0.86 5.68
N LEU A 122 -4.95 0.93 4.90
CA LEU A 122 -3.94 1.97 5.07
C LEU A 122 -4.51 3.35 4.75
N GLU A 123 -5.30 3.48 3.68
CA GLU A 123 -5.99 4.72 3.31
C GLU A 123 -6.98 5.17 4.40
N ASP A 124 -7.75 4.24 4.96
CA ASP A 124 -8.70 4.52 6.05
C ASP A 124 -7.99 5.01 7.32
N VAL A 125 -6.89 4.34 7.72
CA VAL A 125 -6.07 4.76 8.86
C VAL A 125 -5.49 6.16 8.62
N CYS A 126 -4.91 6.40 7.45
CA CYS A 126 -4.35 7.70 7.08
C CYS A 126 -5.41 8.80 7.16
N LYS A 127 -6.60 8.59 6.59
CA LYS A 127 -7.72 9.55 6.63
C LYS A 127 -8.16 9.86 8.06
N GLY A 128 -8.27 8.83 8.90
CA GLY A 128 -8.65 8.97 10.31
C GLY A 128 -7.62 9.78 11.11
N GLU A 129 -6.33 9.48 10.95
CA GLU A 129 -5.26 10.18 11.65
C GLU A 129 -5.05 11.61 11.15
N MET A 130 -5.16 11.87 9.84
CA MET A 130 -5.06 13.24 9.31
C MET A 130 -6.12 14.17 9.89
N SER A 131 -7.33 13.65 10.12
CA SER A 131 -8.40 14.41 10.77
C SER A 131 -8.04 14.79 12.21
N LYS A 132 -7.32 13.93 12.94
CA LYS A 132 -6.85 14.22 14.30
C LYS A 132 -5.68 15.21 14.31
N ILE A 133 -4.73 15.05 13.39
CA ILE A 133 -3.59 15.97 13.24
C ILE A 133 -4.09 17.38 12.93
N SER A 134 -5.02 17.53 11.98
CA SER A 134 -5.60 18.84 11.64
C SER A 134 -6.31 19.51 12.84
N ARG A 135 -7.01 18.72 13.67
CA ARG A 135 -7.62 19.22 14.91
C ARG A 135 -6.57 19.65 15.94
N ALA A 136 -5.50 18.88 16.09
CA ALA A 136 -4.42 19.20 17.02
C ALA A 136 -3.69 20.49 16.59
N ASP A 137 -3.44 20.66 15.30
CA ASP A 137 -2.84 21.87 14.72
C ASP A 137 -3.74 23.10 14.96
N SER A 138 -5.04 22.97 14.72
CA SER A 138 -6.02 24.04 14.95
C SER A 138 -6.10 24.48 16.43
N ALA A 139 -5.82 23.58 17.38
CA ALA A 139 -5.80 23.87 18.81
C ALA A 139 -4.55 24.65 19.26
N VAL A 140 -3.51 24.75 18.42
CA VAL A 140 -2.33 25.60 18.67
C VAL A 140 -2.63 27.08 18.40
N GLY A 141 -3.79 27.39 17.80
CA GLY A 141 -4.28 28.77 17.63
C GLY A 141 -4.36 29.50 18.97
N VAL A 142 -3.65 30.63 19.06
CA VAL A 142 -3.66 31.50 20.24
C VAL A 142 -5.08 32.04 20.44
N HIS A 143 -5.85 31.43 21.34
CA HIS A 143 -7.02 32.10 21.91
C HIS A 143 -6.48 33.24 22.77
N GLY A 144 -6.42 34.45 22.21
CA GLY A 144 -6.10 35.66 22.97
C GLY A 144 -7.22 35.91 23.98
N CYS A 145 -7.07 35.40 25.20
CA CYS A 145 -7.95 35.75 26.31
C CYS A 145 -7.65 37.20 26.73
N PHE A 146 -8.60 38.11 26.52
CA PHE A 146 -8.73 39.29 27.36
C PHE A 146 -9.99 39.11 28.20
N THR A 147 -9.88 39.26 29.51
CA THR A 147 -11.04 39.20 30.40
C THR A 147 -11.77 40.55 30.39
N GLU A 148 -13.07 40.54 30.69
CA GLU A 148 -13.87 41.77 30.82
C GLU A 148 -13.23 42.67 31.89
N GLY A 149 -12.80 43.86 31.49
CA GLY A 149 -12.18 44.86 32.38
C GLY A 149 -10.67 45.06 32.23
N GLU A 150 -9.98 44.36 31.33
CA GLU A 150 -8.56 44.62 31.05
C GLU A 150 -8.37 45.57 29.86
N THR A 151 -7.58 46.64 30.07
CA THR A 151 -7.21 47.63 29.05
C THR A 151 -6.27 47.00 28.02
N CYS A 152 -6.47 47.28 26.73
CA CYS A 152 -5.56 46.84 25.68
C CYS A 152 -4.14 47.41 25.92
N PRO A 153 -3.10 46.56 26.08
CA PRO A 153 -1.76 47.01 26.44
C PRO A 153 -1.05 47.79 25.33
N LEU A 154 -1.62 47.84 24.12
CA LEU A 154 -1.06 48.54 22.98
C LEU A 154 -1.62 49.96 22.78
N CYS A 155 -2.86 50.23 23.23
CA CYS A 155 -3.49 51.55 22.99
C CYS A 155 -3.86 52.33 24.25
N MET A 156 -3.89 51.73 25.46
CA MET A 156 -4.15 52.45 26.73
C MET A 156 -5.40 53.36 26.70
N GLU A 157 -6.39 53.06 25.86
CA GLU A 157 -7.66 53.81 25.76
C GLU A 157 -8.83 52.93 26.23
N PRO A 158 -9.81 53.48 26.97
CA PRO A 158 -11.04 52.77 27.29
C PRO A 158 -11.91 52.61 26.04
N PHE A 159 -12.49 51.42 25.86
CA PHE A 159 -13.41 51.17 24.74
C PHE A 159 -14.64 52.08 24.84
N SER A 160 -14.91 52.87 23.80
CA SER A 160 -16.14 53.64 23.65
C SER A 160 -17.24 52.76 23.07
N GLU A 161 -18.34 52.63 23.80
CA GLU A 161 -19.49 51.80 23.49
C GLU A 161 -20.24 52.35 22.26
N GLU A 162 -20.05 51.75 21.09
CA GLU A 162 -20.89 52.02 19.92
C GLU A 162 -21.80 50.82 19.65
N ALA A 163 -23.09 51.06 19.86
CA ALA A 163 -24.16 50.12 19.66
C ALA A 163 -24.38 49.86 18.16
N GLU A 164 -23.76 48.81 17.59
CA GLU A 164 -24.41 47.88 16.64
C GLU A 164 -23.53 46.74 16.08
N ALA A 165 -22.30 46.50 16.55
CA ALA A 165 -21.56 45.31 16.13
C ALA A 165 -20.66 44.77 17.23
N ASP A 166 -20.75 43.47 17.53
CA ASP A 166 -19.87 42.71 18.43
C ASP A 166 -18.44 42.54 17.86
N VAL A 167 -17.86 43.62 17.34
CA VAL A 167 -16.48 43.71 16.87
C VAL A 167 -15.94 45.09 17.26
N TYR A 168 -15.27 45.17 18.41
CA TYR A 168 -14.47 46.34 18.73
C TYR A 168 -13.22 46.32 17.85
N SER A 169 -13.24 47.09 16.75
CA SER A 169 -12.09 47.33 15.92
C SER A 169 -11.15 48.33 16.62
N CYS A 170 -10.14 47.82 17.33
CA CYS A 170 -9.01 48.66 17.75
C CYS A 170 -8.20 49.06 16.50
N HIS A 171 -8.02 50.36 16.26
CA HIS A 171 -7.33 50.88 15.06
C HIS A 171 -5.89 50.32 14.91
N LEU A 172 -5.26 49.96 16.03
CA LEU A 172 -3.94 49.31 16.06
C LEU A 172 -3.98 47.80 15.75
N CYS A 173 -5.05 47.07 16.10
CA CYS A 173 -5.21 45.65 15.76
C CYS A 173 -5.51 45.45 14.26
N SER A 174 -6.19 46.41 13.64
CA SER A 174 -6.42 46.41 12.19
C SER A 174 -5.13 46.58 11.38
N LEU A 175 -4.11 47.23 11.94
CA LEU A 175 -2.78 47.37 11.33
C LEU A 175 -1.91 46.11 11.52
N SER A 176 -2.18 45.29 12.55
CA SER A 176 -1.48 44.02 12.81
C SER A 176 -2.18 42.80 12.21
N GLY A 177 -3.42 42.94 11.70
CA GLY A 177 -4.19 41.86 11.07
C GLY A 177 -4.85 40.90 12.06
N GLU A 178 -5.04 41.31 13.31
CA GLU A 178 -5.65 40.49 14.36
C GLU A 178 -7.15 40.79 14.52
N ILE A 179 -7.96 39.75 14.78
CA ILE A 179 -9.40 39.85 15.01
C ILE A 179 -9.71 39.49 16.47
N CYS A 180 -10.33 40.41 17.22
CA CYS A 180 -10.81 40.16 18.57
C CYS A 180 -12.30 39.73 18.55
N ARG A 181 -12.68 38.69 19.30
CA ARG A 181 -14.09 38.32 19.53
C ARG A 181 -14.38 38.17 21.02
N LYS A 182 -15.60 38.53 21.43
CA LYS A 182 -16.09 38.41 22.82
C LYS A 182 -16.43 36.95 23.15
N THR A 183 -16.14 36.51 24.37
CA THR A 183 -16.56 35.20 24.88
C THR A 183 -18.05 35.27 25.30
N GLY A 184 -18.88 34.34 24.79
CA GLY A 184 -20.26 34.15 25.28
C GLY A 184 -21.37 34.03 24.23
N SER A 185 -21.12 34.33 22.95
CA SER A 185 -22.17 34.16 21.92
C SER A 185 -22.27 32.71 21.45
N PRO A 186 -23.49 32.12 21.37
CA PRO A 186 -23.65 30.77 20.84
C PRO A 186 -23.20 30.74 19.39
N VAL A 187 -22.52 29.66 19.00
CA VAL A 187 -22.05 29.45 17.63
C VAL A 187 -23.27 29.32 16.71
N SER A 188 -23.76 30.43 16.17
CA SER A 188 -24.67 30.38 15.03
C SER A 188 -23.84 30.00 13.81
N SER A 189 -24.03 28.77 13.35
CA SER A 189 -23.55 28.25 12.08
C SER A 189 -23.88 29.23 10.94
N VAL A 190 -22.87 29.88 10.37
CA VAL A 190 -23.01 30.59 9.10
C VAL A 190 -22.47 29.69 8.01
N SER A 191 -23.42 29.18 7.23
CA SER A 191 -23.23 28.45 5.99
C SER A 191 -22.41 29.28 5.00
N THR A 192 -21.29 28.76 4.52
CA THR A 192 -20.61 29.35 3.37
C THR A 192 -21.21 28.78 2.09
N SER A 193 -22.10 29.57 1.50
CA SER A 193 -22.57 29.42 0.13
C SER A 193 -21.40 29.46 -0.85
N THR A 194 -21.45 28.54 -1.81
CA THR A 194 -20.53 28.37 -2.92
C THR A 194 -20.56 29.58 -3.85
N GLN A 195 -19.41 30.10 -4.28
CA GLN A 195 -19.29 30.82 -5.55
C GLN A 195 -18.00 30.48 -6.28
N SER A 196 -18.18 30.08 -7.53
CA SER A 196 -17.25 29.54 -8.50
C SER A 196 -16.52 30.63 -9.30
N ALA A 197 -15.22 30.41 -9.58
CA ALA A 197 -14.48 30.77 -10.81
C ALA A 197 -12.98 30.65 -10.49
N GLY A 198 -12.07 30.07 -11.26
CA GLY A 198 -12.07 29.40 -12.55
C GLY A 198 -10.64 28.83 -12.75
N ARG A 199 -10.50 27.73 -13.51
CA ARG A 199 -9.21 27.20 -13.99
C ARG A 199 -8.58 28.19 -14.99
N PRO A 200 -7.23 28.29 -15.12
CA PRO A 200 -6.37 27.25 -15.75
C PRO A 200 -4.95 27.19 -15.11
N ALA A 201 -3.97 26.35 -15.45
CA ALA A 201 -3.83 25.04 -16.07
C ALA A 201 -2.41 24.54 -15.70
N ARG A 202 -2.28 23.22 -15.46
CA ARG A 202 -1.08 22.36 -15.55
C ARG A 202 0.29 22.97 -15.17
N GLY A 203 0.73 22.65 -13.96
CA GLY A 203 2.13 22.53 -13.56
C GLY A 203 2.27 21.21 -12.81
N THR A 204 3.31 20.45 -13.14
CA THR A 204 3.50 19.02 -12.88
C THR A 204 3.61 18.65 -11.40
N ASP A 205 3.02 17.50 -11.10
CA ASP A 205 2.95 16.85 -9.80
C ASP A 205 4.27 16.10 -9.51
N ASP A 206 5.20 16.75 -8.81
CA ASP A 206 6.48 16.14 -8.43
C ASP A 206 6.40 15.32 -7.12
N THR A 207 5.19 15.04 -6.61
CA THR A 207 5.02 14.15 -5.43
C THR A 207 4.41 12.79 -5.80
N PHE A 208 3.99 12.61 -7.06
CA PHE A 208 3.47 11.33 -7.57
C PHE A 208 4.55 10.43 -8.21
N ASN A 209 5.79 10.91 -8.32
CA ASN A 209 6.86 10.25 -9.07
C ASN A 209 7.67 9.21 -8.29
N ILE A 210 7.38 8.95 -7.00
CA ILE A 210 7.98 7.80 -6.30
C ILE A 210 7.17 6.50 -6.56
N LEU A 211 5.90 6.62 -7.00
CA LEU A 211 5.07 5.48 -7.35
C LEU A 211 5.19 5.04 -8.81
N PHE A 212 5.77 5.85 -9.70
CA PHE A 212 5.88 5.52 -11.13
C PHE A 212 7.06 4.59 -11.46
N SER A 213 8.01 4.38 -10.54
CA SER A 213 9.09 3.39 -10.70
C SER A 213 8.67 1.95 -10.39
N PHE A 214 7.38 1.68 -10.10
CA PHE A 214 6.89 0.32 -9.84
C PHE A 214 6.04 -0.26 -10.99
N TYR A 215 5.95 0.40 -12.15
CA TYR A 215 5.13 -0.09 -13.29
C TYR A 215 5.88 -0.32 -14.61
N ILE A 216 7.20 -0.15 -14.66
CA ILE A 216 8.03 -0.59 -15.80
C ILE A 216 9.31 -1.21 -15.23
N ASP A 217 9.62 -2.41 -15.74
CA ASP A 217 10.71 -3.36 -15.43
C ASP A 217 10.39 -4.50 -14.45
#